data_AF-A0A6M8UXF7-F1
#
_entry.id   AF-A0A6M8UXF7-F1
#
_cell.length_a   1.000
_cell.length_b   1.000
_cell.length_c   1.000
_cell.angle_alpha   90.00
_cell.angle_beta   90.00
_cell.angle_gamma   90.00
#
_symmetry.space_group_name_H-M   'P 1'
#
loop_
_entity.id
_entity.type
_entity.pdbx_description
1 polymer ?
#
loop_
_entity_poly.entity_id
_entity_poly.type
_entity_poly.pdbx_seq_one_letter_code
_entity_poly.pdbx_strand_id
1 'polypeptide(L)'
;MSINIQEKRKGNLFQRGFKRKIIEDEKYFYSAVYYIHANPVHHGITKDLTQFKFSSYNVLCGNNKTSLNRDELLEWFGGQDKFIKYHIEMKRNIFNDNYMIED
;
A
#
# COMPACT_ATOMS: atom_id res chain seq x y z
N MET A 1 -18.27 -18.10 -10.85
CA MET A 1 -18.03 -19.09 -9.77
C MET A 1 -16.90 -20.08 -10.11
N SER A 2 -16.02 -19.75 -11.06
CA SER A 2 -14.95 -20.65 -11.56
C SER A 2 -13.86 -20.91 -10.53
N ILE A 3 -13.36 -19.88 -9.85
CA ILE A 3 -12.27 -20.00 -8.87
C ILE A 3 -12.67 -20.91 -7.69
N ASN A 4 -13.87 -20.72 -7.12
CA ASN A 4 -14.32 -21.56 -6.00
C ASN A 4 -14.47 -23.03 -6.39
N ILE A 5 -14.90 -23.31 -7.63
CA ILE A 5 -14.97 -24.69 -8.16
C ILE A 5 -13.56 -25.27 -8.32
N GLN A 6 -12.64 -24.53 -8.94
CA GLN A 6 -11.26 -24.95 -9.14
C GLN A 6 -10.57 -25.28 -7.80
N GLU A 7 -10.72 -24.41 -6.81
CA GLU A 7 -10.09 -24.53 -5.50
C GLU A 7 -10.88 -25.41 -4.50
N LYS A 8 -11.98 -26.05 -4.96
CA LYS A 8 -12.86 -26.88 -4.12
C LYS A 8 -13.42 -26.16 -2.88
N ARG A 9 -13.69 -24.85 -2.98
CA ARG A 9 -14.27 -24.01 -1.91
C ARG A 9 -15.75 -23.72 -2.19
N LYS A 10 -16.50 -23.38 -1.13
CA LYS A 10 -17.90 -22.92 -1.21
C LYS A 10 -18.01 -21.50 -0.63
N GLY A 11 -18.99 -20.72 -1.10
CA GLY A 11 -19.24 -19.34 -0.63
C GLY A 11 -18.84 -18.26 -1.63
N ASN A 12 -18.81 -17.01 -1.19
CA ASN A 12 -18.38 -15.86 -2.00
C ASN A 12 -16.86 -15.72 -1.94
N LEU A 13 -16.24 -15.49 -3.11
CA LEU A 13 -14.80 -15.20 -3.18
C LEU A 13 -14.47 -13.81 -2.62
N PHE A 14 -15.32 -12.83 -2.90
CA PHE A 14 -15.16 -11.46 -2.45
C PHE A 14 -16.03 -11.18 -1.22
N GLN A 15 -15.50 -10.39 -0.29
CA GLN A 15 -16.30 -9.83 0.80
C GLN A 15 -17.42 -8.94 0.22
N ARG A 16 -18.55 -8.86 0.93
CA ARG A 16 -19.69 -8.03 0.51
C ARG A 16 -19.46 -6.58 0.95
N GLY A 17 -19.34 -5.69 -0.03
CA GLY A 17 -19.02 -4.28 0.22
C GLY A 17 -17.54 -4.06 0.50
N PHE A 18 -17.05 -2.87 0.14
CA PHE A 18 -15.69 -2.43 0.45
C PHE A 18 -15.77 -1.28 1.44
N LYS A 19 -14.87 -1.27 2.41
CA LYS A 19 -14.65 -0.10 3.26
C LYS A 19 -14.09 1.04 2.41
N ARG A 20 -14.50 2.27 2.72
CA ARG A 20 -13.99 3.49 2.09
C ARG A 20 -13.82 4.54 3.18
N LYS A 21 -12.73 5.29 3.11
CA LYS A 21 -12.44 6.39 4.02
C LYS A 21 -11.97 7.57 3.19
N ILE A 22 -12.54 8.74 3.43
CA ILE A 22 -12.23 9.96 2.68
C ILE A 22 -10.85 10.43 3.07
N ILE A 23 -10.00 10.74 2.09
CA ILE A 23 -8.71 11.38 2.33
C ILE A 23 -8.97 12.88 2.51
N GLU A 24 -8.90 13.35 3.76
CA GLU A 24 -9.28 14.71 4.14
C GLU A 24 -8.11 15.70 4.04
N ASP A 25 -6.87 15.21 4.14
CA ASP A 25 -5.67 16.05 4.11
C ASP A 25 -4.45 15.31 3.53
N GLU A 26 -3.39 16.07 3.23
CA GLU A 26 -2.13 15.56 2.67
C GLU A 26 -1.42 14.59 3.62
N LYS A 27 -1.48 14.83 4.93
CA LYS A 27 -0.83 13.96 5.92
C LYS A 27 -1.47 12.57 5.90
N TYR A 28 -2.79 12.50 5.78
CA TYR A 28 -3.49 11.24 5.62
C TYR A 28 -3.15 10.63 4.25
N PHE A 29 -3.13 11.41 3.17
CA PHE A 29 -2.73 10.90 1.86
C PHE A 29 -1.36 10.18 1.91
N TYR A 30 -0.34 10.83 2.47
CA TYR A 30 0.99 10.24 2.60
C TYR A 30 1.00 9.00 3.50
N SER A 31 0.26 9.05 4.61
CA SER A 31 0.15 7.94 5.55
C SER A 31 -0.54 6.73 4.91
N ALA A 32 -1.57 6.98 4.08
CA ALA A 32 -2.31 5.94 3.36
C ALA A 32 -1.43 5.25 2.30
N VAL A 33 -0.65 6.04 1.53
CA VAL A 33 0.31 5.49 0.57
C VAL A 33 1.35 4.60 1.28
N TYR A 34 1.92 5.08 2.39
CA TYR A 34 2.84 4.28 3.19
C TYR A 34 2.18 3.01 3.74
N TYR A 35 0.97 3.13 4.28
CA TYR A 35 0.22 2.00 4.83
C TYR A 35 -0.01 0.91 3.79
N ILE A 36 -0.38 1.24 2.54
CA ILE A 36 -0.54 0.26 1.46
C ILE A 36 0.78 -0.51 1.23
N HIS A 37 1.91 0.20 1.16
CA HIS A 37 3.21 -0.43 0.97
C HIS A 37 3.65 -1.27 2.17
N ALA A 38 3.30 -0.83 3.38
CA ALA A 38 3.70 -1.43 4.64
C ALA A 38 2.75 -2.51 5.15
N ASN A 39 1.57 -2.66 4.54
CA ASN A 39 0.58 -3.66 4.90
C ASN A 39 1.14 -5.10 4.93
N PRO A 40 1.97 -5.55 3.95
CA PRO A 40 2.58 -6.88 4.01
C PRO A 40 3.56 -7.05 5.18
N VAL A 41 4.23 -5.98 5.61
CA VAL A 41 5.11 -6.02 6.79
C VAL A 41 4.28 -6.04 8.06
N HIS A 42 3.25 -5.19 8.12
CA HIS A 42 2.33 -5.09 9.25
C HIS A 42 1.66 -6.44 9.59
N HIS A 43 1.18 -7.16 8.58
CA HIS A 43 0.57 -8.49 8.74
C HIS A 43 1.59 -9.65 8.78
N GLY A 44 2.88 -9.36 8.87
CA GLY A 44 3.93 -10.38 9.00
C GLY A 44 4.17 -11.26 7.77
N ILE A 45 3.67 -10.85 6.59
CA ILE A 45 3.89 -11.56 5.32
C ILE A 45 5.35 -11.43 4.87
N THR A 46 5.99 -10.30 5.16
CA THR A 46 7.40 -10.03 4.85
C THR A 46 8.07 -9.23 5.97
N LYS A 47 9.40 -9.23 6.02
CA LYS A 47 10.18 -8.43 6.97
C LYS A 47 10.50 -7.02 6.47
N ASP A 48 10.43 -6.82 5.15
CA ASP A 48 10.76 -5.54 4.52
C ASP A 48 9.87 -5.24 3.30
N LEU A 49 9.57 -3.95 3.10
CA LEU A 49 8.75 -3.42 2.00
C LEU A 49 9.30 -3.84 0.64
N THR A 50 10.64 -3.86 0.51
CA THR A 50 11.33 -4.17 -0.74
C THR A 50 11.19 -5.63 -1.15
N GLN A 51 10.87 -6.52 -0.20
CA GLN A 51 10.78 -7.96 -0.45
C GLN A 51 9.41 -8.40 -0.97
N PHE A 52 8.37 -7.56 -0.83
CA PHE A 52 7.03 -7.91 -1.30
C PHE A 52 6.85 -7.59 -2.79
N LYS A 53 6.98 -8.62 -3.63
CA LYS A 53 6.89 -8.49 -5.09
C LYS A 53 5.54 -7.99 -5.63
N PHE A 54 4.48 -8.10 -4.84
CA PHE A 54 3.13 -7.67 -5.21
C PHE A 54 2.78 -6.27 -4.69
N SER A 55 3.80 -5.44 -4.43
CA SER A 55 3.65 -4.02 -4.07
C SER A 55 4.19 -3.13 -5.19
N SER A 56 3.58 -1.95 -5.34
CA SER A 56 4.08 -0.87 -6.21
C SER A 56 5.36 -0.22 -5.69
N TYR A 57 5.73 -0.41 -4.41
CA TYR A 57 6.83 0.29 -3.76
C TYR A 57 8.15 0.23 -4.57
N ASN A 58 8.61 -0.98 -4.93
CA ASN A 58 9.86 -1.15 -5.69
C ASN A 58 9.82 -0.48 -7.06
N VAL A 59 8.66 -0.50 -7.72
CA VAL A 59 8.49 0.14 -9.02
C VAL A 59 8.51 1.66 -8.85
N LEU A 60 7.91 2.22 -7.80
CA LEU A 60 7.91 3.65 -7.52
C LEU A 60 9.28 4.17 -7.07
N CYS A 61 10.06 3.36 -6.35
CA CYS A 61 11.43 3.69 -5.93
C CYS A 61 12.48 3.58 -7.05
N GLY A 62 12.15 2.97 -8.19
CA GLY A 62 13.07 2.77 -9.30
C GLY A 62 12.59 3.43 -10.59
N ASN A 63 13.37 3.28 -11.66
CA ASN A 63 13.12 3.91 -12.96
C ASN A 63 12.51 2.97 -14.00
N ASN A 64 12.04 1.79 -13.58
CA ASN A 64 11.45 0.81 -14.49
C ASN A 64 10.21 1.39 -15.19
N LYS A 65 9.90 0.94 -16.41
CA LYS A 65 8.64 1.33 -17.06
C LYS A 65 7.45 0.82 -16.24
N THR A 66 6.44 1.66 -16.04
CA THR A 66 5.25 1.34 -15.26
C THR A 66 4.01 2.00 -15.86
N SER A 67 2.85 1.41 -15.61
CA SER A 67 1.55 2.00 -15.93
C SER A 67 1.01 2.90 -14.82
N LEU A 68 1.72 3.00 -13.69
CA LEU A 68 1.37 3.89 -12.59
C LEU A 68 1.70 5.34 -12.95
N ASN A 69 0.92 6.29 -12.44
CA ASN A 69 1.26 7.71 -12.53
C ASN A 69 2.35 8.06 -11.51
N ARG A 70 3.57 7.55 -11.75
CA ARG A 70 4.72 7.69 -10.85
C ARG A 70 5.01 9.16 -10.61
N ASP A 71 5.09 9.95 -11.67
CA ASP A 71 5.59 11.32 -11.59
C ASP A 71 4.66 12.19 -10.73
N GLU A 72 3.34 12.09 -10.92
CA GLU A 72 2.35 12.76 -10.08
C GLU A 72 2.51 12.35 -8.61
N LEU A 73 2.53 11.04 -8.31
CA LEU A 73 2.69 10.57 -6.94
C LEU A 73 3.99 11.07 -6.31
N LEU A 74 5.12 11.00 -7.03
CA LEU A 74 6.40 11.45 -6.50
C LEU A 74 6.43 12.97 -6.31
N GLU A 75 5.78 13.74 -7.17
CA GLU A 75 5.62 15.19 -7.02
C GLU A 75 4.90 15.56 -5.73
N TRP A 76 3.84 14.83 -5.35
CA TRP A 76 3.16 15.01 -4.06
C TRP A 76 4.10 14.86 -2.86
N PHE A 77 5.10 13.98 -2.94
CA PHE A 77 6.11 13.81 -1.88
C PHE A 77 7.28 14.80 -2.01
N GLY A 78 7.32 15.59 -3.09
CA GLY A 78 8.40 16.51 -3.43
C GLY A 78 9.63 15.82 -4.01
N GLY A 79 9.44 14.69 -4.70
CA GLY A 79 10.44 13.93 -5.44
C GLY A 79 10.69 12.51 -4.89
N GLN A 80 11.36 11.69 -5.70
CA GLN A 80 11.69 10.30 -5.39
C GLN A 80 12.47 10.14 -4.07
N ASP A 81 13.47 10.99 -3.84
CA ASP A 81 14.29 10.94 -2.62
C ASP A 81 13.46 11.21 -1.37
N LYS A 82 12.54 12.19 -1.43
CA LYS A 82 11.64 12.51 -0.32
C LYS A 82 10.61 11.41 -0.09
N PHE A 83 10.10 10.81 -1.15
CA PHE A 83 9.23 9.63 -1.07
C PHE A 83 9.93 8.47 -0.34
N ILE A 84 11.16 8.12 -0.75
CA ILE A 84 11.94 7.05 -0.11
C ILE A 84 12.23 7.40 1.34
N LYS A 85 12.67 8.63 1.61
CA LYS A 85 12.95 9.13 2.96
C LYS A 85 11.73 9.03 3.86
N TYR A 86 10.55 9.45 3.39
CA TYR A 86 9.30 9.34 4.14
C TYR A 86 9.00 7.89 4.54
N HIS A 87 9.18 6.93 3.62
CA HIS A 87 8.96 5.51 3.92
C HIS A 87 9.94 4.95 4.95
N ILE A 88 11.20 5.39 4.92
CA ILE A 88 12.22 5.00 5.91
C ILE A 88 11.89 5.59 7.29
N GLU A 89 11.45 6.85 7.34
CA GLU A 89 11.10 7.53 8.59
C GLU A 89 9.83 6.94 9.21
N MET A 90 8.81 6.63 8.41
CA MET A 90 7.57 6.00 8.90
C MET A 90 7.77 4.57 9.42
N LYS A 91 8.81 3.85 8.98
CA LYS A 91 9.17 2.53 9.55
C LYS A 91 9.36 2.58 11.07
N ARG A 92 9.71 3.74 11.63
CA ARG A 92 9.94 3.95 13.07
C ARG A 92 8.68 4.33 13.85
N ASN A 93 7.63 4.77 13.17
CA ASN A 93 6.39 5.18 13.81
C ASN A 93 5.42 4.00 13.83
N ILE A 94 4.86 3.73 15.01
CA ILE A 94 3.70 2.84 15.14
C ILE A 94 2.58 3.44 14.28
N PHE A 95 1.97 2.60 13.44
CA PHE A 95 0.86 3.02 12.61
C PHE A 95 -0.20 3.68 13.49
N ASN A 96 -0.65 4.87 13.09
CA ASN A 96 -1.80 5.50 13.72
C ASN A 96 -3.06 4.87 13.14
N ASP A 97 -3.86 4.21 13.98
CA ASP A 97 -5.11 3.53 13.60
C ASP A 97 -6.05 4.47 12.81
N ASN A 98 -5.94 5.78 13.04
CA ASN A 98 -6.70 6.80 12.30
C ASN A 98 -6.42 6.81 10.78
N TYR A 99 -5.38 6.15 10.29
CA TYR A 99 -5.05 6.09 8.86
C TYR A 99 -5.10 4.68 8.28
N MET A 100 -5.40 3.67 9.12
CA MET A 100 -5.60 2.31 8.66
C MET A 100 -7.00 2.14 8.06
N ILE A 101 -7.09 1.21 7.11
CA ILE A 101 -8.35 0.75 6.51
C ILE A 101 -8.58 -0.69 6.97
N GLU A 102 -8.58 -0.91 8.29
CA GLU A 102 -8.80 -2.22 8.93
C GLU A 102 -10.00 -2.17 9.90
N ASP A 103 -10.37 -3.29 10.50
CA ASP A 103 -11.40 -3.39 11.55
C ASP A 103 -10.81 -3.09 12.94
#